data_AF-A0A1G8H499-F1
#
_entry.id   AF-A0A1G8H499-F1
#
_cell.length_a   1.000
_cell.length_b   1.000
_cell.length_c   1.000
_cell.angle_alpha   90.00
_cell.angle_beta   90.00
_cell.angle_gamma   90.00
#
_symmetry.space_group_name_H-M   'P 1'
#
loop_
_entity.id
_entity.type
_entity.pdbx_description
1 polymer ?
#
loop_
_entity_poly.entity_id
_entity_poly.type
_entity_poly.pdbx_seq_one_letter_code
_entity_poly.pdbx_strand_id
1 'polypeptide(L)'
;MGWFTNRSKSWEFKSSLVLLGVVGGVSFLSLGLLTPIAVAVFGAIVKVSKWTKTTLFISLIYLLFLVISLFAYMANQGFTTILTLNFISFYIYVAYMSLYLGEYLQRLDLKDYINLEKDKEYSYFSIMNQLVNVEENISRKDLFINNLTNLKKNITNISMQDDVDELIRLVNIIVETDPSKSDLFFERHASTIENALQQYITLDKDYLQNTEVKEAKEKLEQLISSARLAFENELSKMFEMQILEVDAEAEVYLSILKGRGLL
;
A
#
# COMPACT_ATOMS: atom_id res chain seq x y z
N MET A 1 -7.53 4.46 -13.62
CA MET A 1 -6.08 4.58 -13.36
C MET A 1 -5.53 5.81 -14.06
N GLY A 2 -4.39 6.31 -13.57
CA GLY A 2 -3.63 7.40 -14.16
C GLY A 2 -2.94 6.98 -15.45
N TRP A 3 -2.20 7.90 -16.05
CA TRP A 3 -1.39 7.65 -17.24
C TRP A 3 -0.04 7.03 -16.91
N PHE A 4 0.57 7.37 -15.77
CA PHE A 4 1.91 6.93 -15.39
C PHE A 4 1.94 6.11 -14.11
N THR A 5 0.89 6.21 -13.29
CA THR A 5 0.75 5.59 -11.96
C THR A 5 -0.63 4.96 -11.77
N ASN A 6 -0.78 4.10 -10.76
CA ASN A 6 -2.06 3.51 -10.37
C ASN A 6 -3.00 4.50 -9.66
N ARG A 7 -2.54 5.73 -9.37
CA ARG A 7 -3.34 6.80 -8.74
C ARG A 7 -4.42 7.35 -9.67
N SER A 8 -5.27 8.24 -9.16
CA SER A 8 -6.30 8.91 -9.95
C SER A 8 -5.70 9.96 -10.89
N LYS A 9 -6.32 10.18 -12.06
CA LYS A 9 -5.89 11.21 -13.03
C LYS A 9 -5.85 12.62 -12.42
N SER A 10 -6.73 12.90 -11.45
CA SER A 10 -6.75 14.18 -10.72
C SER A 10 -5.48 14.40 -9.90
N TRP A 11 -4.99 13.34 -9.24
CA TRP A 11 -3.75 13.41 -8.47
C TRP A 11 -2.54 13.66 -9.39
N GLU A 12 -2.43 12.92 -10.50
CA GLU A 12 -1.34 13.10 -11.47
C GLU A 12 -1.33 14.51 -12.05
N PHE A 13 -2.51 15.04 -12.40
CA PHE A 13 -2.64 16.39 -12.91
C PHE A 13 -2.20 17.44 -11.88
N LYS A 14 -2.66 17.31 -10.63
CA LYS A 14 -2.27 18.23 -9.55
C LYS A 14 -0.77 18.21 -9.30
N SER A 15 -0.16 17.02 -9.20
CA SER A 15 1.27 16.86 -8.97
C SER A 15 2.12 17.36 -10.15
N SER A 16 1.65 17.16 -11.38
CA SER A 16 2.29 17.69 -12.59
C SER A 16 2.24 19.22 -12.64
N LEU A 17 1.09 19.80 -12.27
CA LEU A 17 0.91 21.24 -12.23
C LEU A 17 1.79 21.87 -11.16
N VAL A 18 1.95 21.24 -10.00
CA VAL A 18 2.91 21.70 -8.97
C VAL A 18 4.33 21.70 -9.51
N LEU A 19 4.79 20.62 -10.14
CA LEU A 19 6.14 20.54 -10.69
C LEU A 19 6.37 21.61 -11.78
N LEU A 20 5.56 21.58 -12.84
CA LEU A 20 5.74 22.44 -14.00
C LEU A 20 5.41 23.89 -13.69
N GLY A 21 4.44 24.14 -12.81
CA GLY A 21 4.06 25.46 -12.35
C GLY A 21 5.15 26.12 -11.51
N VAL A 22 5.78 25.38 -10.58
CA VAL A 22 6.89 25.92 -9.77
C VAL A 22 8.14 26.10 -10.64
N VAL A 23 8.50 25.12 -11.47
CA VAL A 23 9.65 25.23 -12.38
C VAL A 23 9.44 26.38 -13.38
N GLY A 24 8.27 26.47 -13.99
CA GLY A 24 7.92 27.54 -14.92
C GLY A 24 7.87 28.92 -14.25
N GLY A 25 7.23 29.02 -13.08
CA GLY A 25 7.13 30.27 -12.32
C GLY A 25 8.50 30.78 -11.86
N VAL A 26 9.35 29.90 -11.29
CA VAL A 26 10.72 30.27 -10.90
C VAL A 26 11.55 30.63 -12.13
N SER A 27 11.40 29.91 -13.24
CA SER A 27 12.10 30.24 -14.50
C SER A 27 11.71 31.60 -15.04
N PHE A 28 10.42 31.93 -15.02
CA PHE A 28 9.92 33.20 -15.49
C PHE A 28 10.39 34.36 -14.61
N LEU A 29 10.27 34.23 -13.29
CA LEU A 29 10.62 35.30 -12.34
C LEU A 29 12.13 35.53 -12.23
N SER A 30 12.93 34.45 -12.33
CA SER A 30 14.39 34.53 -12.19
C SER A 30 15.14 34.62 -13.52
N LEU A 31 14.42 34.74 -14.63
CA LEU A 31 14.98 34.63 -15.98
C LEU A 31 15.83 33.35 -16.13
N GLY A 32 15.39 32.23 -15.56
CA GLY A 32 16.07 30.94 -15.68
C GLY A 32 17.30 30.74 -14.78
N LEU A 33 17.79 31.76 -14.06
CA LEU A 33 18.99 31.65 -13.23
C LEU A 33 18.78 30.79 -11.99
N LEU A 34 17.61 30.88 -11.35
CA LEU A 34 17.30 30.13 -10.12
C LEU A 34 16.58 28.81 -10.40
N THR A 35 16.24 28.52 -11.66
CA THR A 35 15.55 27.28 -12.05
C THR A 35 16.31 26.00 -11.68
N PRO A 36 17.66 25.92 -11.80
CA PRO A 36 18.39 24.73 -11.38
C PRO A 36 18.20 24.41 -9.90
N ILE A 37 18.02 25.43 -9.04
CA ILE A 37 17.75 25.24 -7.61
C ILE A 37 16.36 24.63 -7.43
N ALA A 38 15.34 25.17 -8.11
CA ALA A 38 13.99 24.61 -8.06
C ALA A 38 13.96 23.14 -8.52
N VAL A 39 14.63 22.82 -9.63
CA VAL A 39 14.74 21.44 -10.12
C VAL A 39 15.55 20.57 -9.17
N ALA A 40 16.56 21.11 -8.47
CA ALA A 40 17.31 20.38 -7.47
C ALA A 40 16.50 20.04 -6.22
N VAL A 41 15.59 20.92 -5.78
CA VAL A 41 14.65 20.62 -4.70
C VAL A 41 13.74 19.47 -5.09
N PHE A 42 13.13 19.51 -6.28
CA PHE A 42 12.30 18.40 -6.76
C PHE A 42 13.11 17.11 -6.95
N GLY A 43 14.32 17.21 -7.50
CA GLY A 43 15.26 16.09 -7.61
C GLY A 43 15.62 15.49 -6.26
N ALA A 44 15.77 16.30 -5.20
CA ALA A 44 15.99 15.81 -3.84
C ALA A 44 14.76 15.10 -3.26
N ILE A 45 13.56 15.61 -3.53
CA ILE A 45 12.29 14.98 -3.10
C ILE A 45 12.14 13.58 -3.69
N VAL A 46 12.48 13.40 -4.97
CA VAL A 46 12.41 12.10 -5.68
C VAL A 46 13.73 11.30 -5.68
N LYS A 47 14.77 11.81 -5.01
CA LYS A 47 16.12 11.23 -4.93
C LYS A 47 16.80 10.93 -6.28
N VAL A 48 16.63 11.84 -7.24
CA VAL A 48 17.22 11.76 -8.60
C VAL A 48 18.33 12.81 -8.74
N SER A 49 19.61 12.39 -8.78
CA SER A 49 20.74 13.32 -8.89
C SER A 49 21.07 13.72 -10.33
N LYS A 50 20.68 12.91 -11.33
CA LYS A 50 20.89 13.25 -12.75
C LYS A 50 20.22 14.56 -13.18
N TRP A 51 19.11 14.93 -12.55
CA TRP A 51 18.42 16.18 -12.88
C TRP A 51 19.22 17.40 -12.45
N THR A 52 19.91 17.35 -11.31
CA THR A 52 20.72 18.48 -10.83
C THR A 52 21.94 18.71 -11.71
N LYS A 53 22.60 17.63 -12.15
CA LYS A 53 23.74 17.71 -13.07
C LYS A 53 23.32 18.30 -14.42
N THR A 54 22.22 17.82 -14.99
CA THR A 54 21.73 18.27 -16.30
C THR A 54 21.25 19.72 -16.26
N THR A 55 20.53 20.13 -15.22
CA THR A 55 20.07 21.53 -15.13
C THR A 55 21.18 22.51 -14.83
N LEU A 56 22.21 22.12 -14.07
CA LEU A 56 23.43 22.93 -13.93
C LEU A 56 24.14 23.11 -15.27
N PHE A 57 24.22 22.06 -16.09
CA PHE A 57 24.80 22.16 -17.43
C PHE A 57 24.00 23.09 -18.34
N ILE A 58 22.66 22.98 -18.34
CA ILE A 58 21.77 23.90 -19.07
C ILE A 58 21.96 25.34 -18.58
N SER A 59 22.10 25.55 -17.27
CA SER A 59 22.34 26.87 -16.68
C SER A 59 23.67 27.47 -17.11
N LEU A 60 24.73 26.67 -17.20
CA LEU A 60 26.04 27.13 -17.66
C LEU A 60 25.99 27.59 -19.12
N ILE A 61 25.31 26.84 -19.98
CA ILE A 61 25.06 27.24 -21.38
C ILE A 61 24.25 28.54 -21.42
N TYR A 62 23.21 28.64 -20.61
CA TYR A 62 22.36 29.82 -20.57
C TYR A 62 23.10 31.07 -20.07
N LEU A 63 23.99 30.92 -19.08
CA LEU A 63 24.84 32.02 -18.59
C LEU A 63 25.76 32.53 -19.70
N LEU A 64 26.31 31.63 -20.52
CA LEU A 64 27.13 32.01 -21.68
C LEU A 64 26.29 32.81 -22.70
N PHE A 65 25.04 32.41 -22.97
CA PHE A 65 24.12 33.19 -23.80
C PHE A 65 23.78 34.56 -23.23
N LEU A 66 23.60 34.67 -21.90
CA LEU A 66 23.38 35.95 -21.23
C LEU A 66 24.58 36.89 -21.38
N VAL A 67 25.80 36.36 -21.25
CA VAL A 67 27.03 37.13 -21.46
C VAL A 67 27.12 37.63 -22.91
N ILE A 68 26.86 36.76 -23.90
CA ILE A 68 26.82 37.16 -25.32
C ILE A 68 25.75 38.25 -25.56
N SER A 69 24.58 38.09 -24.95
CA SER A 69 23.48 39.06 -25.05
C SER A 69 23.86 40.42 -24.46
N LEU A 70 24.65 40.44 -23.39
CA LEU A 70 25.17 41.67 -22.78
C LEU A 70 26.17 42.37 -23.71
N PHE A 71 27.07 41.63 -24.37
CA PHE A 71 27.95 42.21 -25.40
C PHE A 71 27.18 42.73 -26.62
N ALA A 72 26.13 42.02 -27.05
CA ALA A 72 25.26 42.47 -28.13
C ALA A 72 24.49 43.76 -27.78
N TYR A 73 24.04 43.88 -26.51
CA TYR A 73 23.45 45.10 -25.99
C TYR A 73 24.44 46.28 -26.02
N MET A 74 25.69 46.05 -25.59
CA MET A 74 26.75 47.06 -25.68
C MET A 74 27.07 47.46 -27.12
N ALA A 75 26.87 46.56 -28.09
CA ALA A 75 27.00 46.83 -29.52
C ALA A 75 25.77 47.52 -30.14
N ASN A 76 24.85 48.04 -29.31
CA ASN A 76 23.66 48.80 -29.70
C ASN A 76 22.62 48.01 -30.53
N GLN A 77 22.57 46.69 -30.33
CA GLN A 77 21.53 45.84 -30.91
C GLN A 77 20.17 46.09 -30.23
N GLY A 78 19.08 45.89 -30.99
CA GLY A 78 17.72 46.11 -30.52
C GLY A 78 17.38 45.30 -29.26
N PHE A 79 16.82 45.97 -28.26
CA PHE A 79 16.41 45.39 -26.98
C PHE A 79 15.41 44.22 -27.12
N THR A 80 14.59 44.24 -28.17
CA THR A 80 13.61 43.19 -28.50
C THR A 80 14.26 41.84 -28.82
N THR A 81 15.40 41.84 -29.53
CA THR A 81 16.13 40.62 -29.90
C THR A 81 16.68 39.91 -28.67
N ILE A 82 17.19 40.68 -27.71
CA ILE A 82 17.75 40.18 -26.44
C ILE A 82 16.64 39.59 -25.54
N LEU A 83 15.49 40.26 -25.46
CA LEU A 83 14.33 39.74 -24.71
C LEU A 83 13.79 38.45 -25.31
N THR A 84 13.69 38.39 -26.64
CA THR A 84 13.19 37.19 -27.34
C THR A 84 14.09 35.99 -27.11
N LEU A 85 15.42 36.18 -27.14
CA LEU A 85 16.40 35.11 -26.90
C LEU A 85 16.35 34.60 -25.46
N ASN A 86 16.15 35.48 -24.49
CA ASN A 86 15.96 35.12 -23.09
C ASN A 86 14.63 34.40 -22.85
N PHE A 87 13.56 34.78 -23.54
CA PHE A 87 12.26 34.13 -23.42
C PHE A 87 12.28 32.69 -23.93
N ILE A 88 12.93 32.42 -25.06
CA ILE A 88 13.06 31.04 -25.59
C ILE A 88 13.83 30.15 -24.60
N SER A 89 14.85 30.72 -23.94
CA SER A 89 15.69 29.99 -23.01
C SER A 89 14.96 29.52 -21.74
N PHE A 90 13.90 30.23 -21.31
CA PHE A 90 13.09 29.81 -20.15
C PHE A 90 12.34 28.50 -20.44
N TYR A 91 11.81 28.35 -21.67
CA TYR A 91 11.00 27.20 -22.04
C TYR A 91 11.78 25.88 -22.04
N ILE A 92 13.11 25.93 -22.16
CA ILE A 92 13.97 24.75 -22.18
C ILE A 92 13.84 23.96 -20.88
N TYR A 93 13.73 24.62 -19.72
CA TYR A 93 13.58 23.91 -18.44
C TYR A 93 12.21 23.26 -18.27
N VAL A 94 11.15 23.94 -18.71
CA VAL A 94 9.79 23.40 -18.67
C VAL A 94 9.67 22.21 -19.63
N ALA A 95 10.24 22.32 -20.83
CA ALA A 95 10.30 21.23 -21.80
C ALA A 95 11.10 20.03 -21.25
N TYR A 96 12.28 20.28 -20.67
CA TYR A 96 13.09 19.25 -20.04
C TYR A 96 12.31 18.51 -18.96
N MET A 97 11.69 19.22 -18.01
CA MET A 97 10.93 18.59 -16.93
C MET A 97 9.66 17.87 -17.42
N SER A 98 9.05 18.34 -18.51
CA SER A 98 7.92 17.67 -19.14
C SER A 98 8.29 16.28 -19.67
N LEU A 99 9.50 16.13 -20.24
CA LEU A 99 10.00 14.82 -20.72
C LEU A 99 10.20 13.82 -19.57
N TYR A 100 10.58 14.30 -18.38
CA TYR A 100 10.79 13.47 -17.20
C TYR A 100 9.58 13.44 -16.25
N LEU A 101 8.42 13.92 -16.69
CA LEU A 101 7.21 13.98 -15.88
C LEU A 101 6.76 12.59 -15.42
N GLY A 102 6.84 11.58 -16.29
CA GLY A 102 6.50 10.21 -15.95
C GLY A 102 7.38 9.65 -14.82
N GLU A 103 8.70 9.84 -14.92
CA GLU A 103 9.65 9.42 -13.89
C GLU A 103 9.41 10.15 -12.56
N TYR A 104 9.10 11.45 -12.62
CA TYR A 104 8.74 12.23 -11.44
C TYR A 104 7.54 11.64 -10.71
N LEU A 105 6.43 11.42 -11.43
CA LEU A 105 5.18 10.95 -10.84
C LEU A 105 5.32 9.54 -10.26
N GLN A 106 6.01 8.64 -10.97
CA GLN A 106 6.25 7.28 -10.52
C GLN A 106 7.07 7.24 -9.24
N ARG A 107 8.16 8.00 -9.15
CA ARG A 107 8.98 8.07 -7.94
C ARG A 107 8.26 8.78 -6.80
N LEU A 108 7.48 9.81 -7.10
CA LEU A 108 6.69 10.50 -6.07
C LEU A 108 5.69 9.55 -5.40
N ASP A 109 5.03 8.70 -6.19
CA ASP A 109 4.11 7.68 -5.67
C ASP A 109 4.84 6.57 -4.91
N LEU A 110 5.94 6.03 -5.47
CA LEU A 110 6.73 4.97 -4.81
C LEU A 110 7.30 5.40 -3.45
N LYS A 111 7.56 6.69 -3.25
CA LYS A 111 8.06 7.22 -1.98
C LYS A 111 7.11 6.93 -0.81
N ASP A 112 5.81 6.80 -1.05
CA ASP A 112 4.83 6.50 -0.01
C ASP A 112 4.91 5.04 0.46
N TYR A 113 5.49 4.15 -0.36
CA TYR A 113 5.53 2.71 -0.11
C TYR A 113 6.93 2.18 0.21
N ILE A 114 7.98 2.79 -0.36
CA ILE A 114 9.36 2.33 -0.21
C ILE A 114 10.32 3.49 0.08
N ASN A 115 11.37 3.18 0.85
CA ASN A 115 12.50 4.07 1.03
C ASN A 115 13.34 4.11 -0.25
N LEU A 116 13.09 5.10 -1.10
CA LEU A 116 13.86 5.30 -2.32
C LEU A 116 15.34 5.50 -1.99
N GLU A 117 16.21 4.91 -2.78
CA GLU A 117 17.65 5.15 -2.77
C GLU A 117 18.02 6.10 -3.90
N LYS A 118 19.12 6.82 -3.70
CA LYS A 118 19.60 7.81 -4.65
C LYS A 118 20.16 7.11 -5.89
N ASP A 119 19.76 7.57 -7.07
CA ASP A 119 20.27 7.12 -8.37
C ASP A 119 20.05 5.64 -8.73
N LYS A 120 19.20 4.92 -7.99
CA LYS A 120 18.70 3.60 -8.43
C LYS A 120 17.54 3.76 -9.39
N GLU A 121 17.50 2.95 -10.44
CA GLU A 121 16.36 2.83 -11.35
C GLU A 121 15.30 1.92 -10.72
N TYR A 122 14.05 2.37 -10.76
CA TYR A 122 12.91 1.66 -10.20
C TYR A 122 11.90 1.43 -11.31
N SER A 123 11.56 0.17 -11.57
CA SER A 123 10.42 -0.15 -12.43
C SER A 123 9.14 -0.10 -11.59
N TYR A 124 8.37 0.98 -11.76
CA TYR A 124 7.14 1.24 -11.01
C TYR A 124 6.21 0.02 -10.96
N PHE A 125 5.88 -0.55 -12.12
CA PHE A 125 4.96 -1.68 -12.21
C PHE A 125 5.51 -2.95 -11.56
N SER A 126 6.82 -3.19 -11.62
CA SER A 126 7.42 -4.36 -10.97
C SER A 126 7.34 -4.28 -9.45
N ILE A 127 7.59 -3.11 -8.89
CA ILE A 127 7.57 -2.88 -7.44
C ILE A 127 6.13 -2.87 -6.94
N MET A 128 5.22 -2.22 -7.68
CA MET A 128 3.81 -2.21 -7.33
C MET A 128 3.22 -3.62 -7.37
N ASN A 129 3.55 -4.41 -8.39
CA ASN A 129 3.13 -5.82 -8.44
C ASN A 129 3.75 -6.64 -7.31
N GLN A 130 5.01 -6.41 -6.95
CA GLN A 130 5.63 -7.05 -5.78
C GLN A 130 4.93 -6.66 -4.48
N LEU A 131 4.58 -5.38 -4.29
CA LEU A 131 3.85 -4.92 -3.11
C LEU A 131 2.45 -5.53 -3.03
N VAL A 132 1.71 -5.56 -4.15
CA VAL A 132 0.41 -6.23 -4.24
C VAL A 132 0.54 -7.71 -3.94
N ASN A 133 1.55 -8.39 -4.51
CA ASN A 133 1.80 -9.80 -4.23
C ASN A 133 2.21 -10.05 -2.77
N VAL A 134 2.88 -9.10 -2.11
CA VAL A 134 3.22 -9.21 -0.68
C VAL A 134 1.99 -8.97 0.20
N GLU A 135 1.12 -8.00 -0.14
CA GLU A 135 -0.18 -7.83 0.51
C GLU A 135 -1.09 -9.06 0.31
N GLU A 136 -1.09 -9.66 -0.88
CA GLU A 136 -1.78 -10.94 -1.16
C GLU A 136 -1.13 -12.14 -0.43
N ASN A 137 0.15 -12.04 -0.04
CA ASN A 137 0.86 -13.05 0.76
C ASN A 137 0.78 -12.81 2.28
N ILE A 138 0.11 -11.76 2.75
CA ILE A 138 -0.32 -11.72 4.16
C ILE A 138 -1.38 -12.81 4.27
N SER A 139 -1.08 -13.88 4.99
CA SER A 139 -2.03 -14.97 5.18
C SER A 139 -3.35 -14.39 5.68
N ARG A 140 -4.48 -14.72 5.04
CA ARG A 140 -5.81 -14.25 5.46
C ARG A 140 -6.07 -14.57 6.93
N LYS A 141 -5.48 -15.67 7.42
CA LYS A 141 -5.34 -16.02 8.84
C LYS A 141 -4.75 -14.88 9.65
N ASP A 142 -3.56 -14.40 9.28
CA ASP A 142 -2.82 -13.38 10.03
C ASP A 142 -3.58 -12.06 10.06
N LEU A 143 -4.25 -11.70 8.96
CA LEU A 143 -5.11 -10.52 8.89
C LEU A 143 -6.31 -10.66 9.84
N PHE A 144 -7.00 -11.80 9.81
CA PHE A 144 -8.14 -12.08 10.69
C PHE A 144 -7.72 -12.11 12.18
N ILE A 145 -6.64 -12.80 12.52
CA ILE A 145 -6.10 -12.86 13.89
C ILE A 145 -5.71 -11.47 14.38
N ASN A 146 -5.03 -10.68 13.54
CA ASN A 146 -4.65 -9.32 13.92
C ASN A 146 -5.87 -8.43 14.15
N ASN A 147 -6.90 -8.54 13.31
CA ASN A 147 -8.17 -7.82 13.50
C ASN A 147 -8.86 -8.22 14.80
N LEU A 148 -9.02 -9.52 15.08
CA LEU A 148 -9.57 -10.01 16.34
C LEU A 148 -8.78 -9.51 17.55
N THR A 149 -7.45 -9.57 17.48
CA THR A 149 -6.55 -9.10 18.55
C THR A 149 -6.70 -7.60 18.80
N ASN A 150 -6.87 -6.80 17.74
CA ASN A 150 -7.05 -5.36 17.85
C ASN A 150 -8.45 -4.99 18.37
N LEU A 151 -9.49 -5.70 17.94
CA LEU A 151 -10.86 -5.51 18.43
C LEU A 151 -10.95 -5.90 19.91
N LYS A 152 -10.34 -7.02 20.33
CA LYS A 152 -10.32 -7.50 21.71
C LYS A 152 -9.87 -6.44 22.72
N LYS A 153 -8.84 -5.65 22.37
CA LYS A 153 -8.31 -4.56 23.23
C LYS A 153 -9.35 -3.50 23.61
N ASN A 154 -10.44 -3.39 22.84
CA ASN A 154 -11.50 -2.42 23.04
C ASN A 154 -12.73 -3.00 23.72
N ILE A 155 -12.75 -4.30 24.02
CA ILE A 155 -13.87 -4.99 24.67
C ILE A 155 -13.65 -4.95 26.18
N THR A 156 -14.67 -4.59 26.95
CA THR A 156 -14.59 -4.57 28.42
C THR A 156 -15.12 -5.85 29.07
N ASN A 157 -16.07 -6.53 28.42
CA ASN A 157 -16.65 -7.78 28.89
C ASN A 157 -15.64 -8.94 28.80
N ILE A 158 -15.29 -9.52 29.96
CA ILE A 158 -14.32 -10.62 30.09
C ILE A 158 -14.78 -11.88 29.33
N SER A 159 -16.05 -12.25 29.43
CA SER A 159 -16.58 -13.44 28.74
C SER A 159 -16.43 -13.32 27.22
N MET A 160 -16.61 -12.11 26.69
CA MET A 160 -16.45 -11.83 25.27
C MET A 160 -14.96 -11.83 24.86
N GLN A 161 -14.06 -11.37 25.72
CA GLN A 161 -12.63 -11.49 25.48
C GLN A 161 -12.19 -12.96 25.44
N ASP A 162 -12.70 -13.78 26.36
CA ASP A 162 -12.41 -15.23 26.41
C ASP A 162 -12.91 -15.94 25.15
N ASP A 163 -14.13 -15.62 24.68
CA ASP A 163 -14.65 -16.18 23.43
C ASP A 163 -13.79 -15.78 22.21
N VAL A 164 -13.28 -14.55 22.17
CA VAL A 164 -12.38 -14.07 21.12
C VAL A 164 -11.00 -14.76 21.19
N ASP A 165 -10.45 -14.95 22.39
CA ASP A 165 -9.17 -15.65 22.57
C ASP A 165 -9.28 -17.12 22.16
N GLU A 166 -10.40 -17.77 22.49
CA GLU A 166 -10.67 -19.13 22.05
C GLU A 166 -10.85 -19.20 20.52
N LEU A 167 -11.53 -18.23 19.90
CA LEU A 167 -11.61 -18.12 18.44
C LEU A 167 -10.21 -18.00 17.80
N ILE A 168 -9.33 -17.15 18.34
CA ILE A 168 -7.96 -17.01 17.85
C ILE A 168 -7.20 -18.35 17.98
N ARG A 169 -7.37 -19.07 19.09
CA ARG A 169 -6.77 -20.40 19.28
C ARG A 169 -7.28 -21.40 18.25
N LEU A 170 -8.59 -21.49 18.07
CA LEU A 170 -9.23 -22.40 17.11
C LEU A 170 -8.79 -22.10 15.66
N VAL A 171 -8.73 -20.83 15.28
CA VAL A 171 -8.22 -20.39 13.97
C VAL A 171 -6.80 -20.91 13.72
N ASN A 172 -5.91 -20.79 14.70
CA ASN A 172 -4.53 -21.27 14.57
C ASN A 172 -4.48 -22.77 14.31
N ILE A 173 -5.24 -23.55 15.08
CA ILE A 173 -5.26 -25.01 14.96
C ILE A 173 -5.88 -25.43 13.62
N ILE A 174 -7.02 -24.84 13.23
CA ILE A 174 -7.71 -25.19 11.97
C ILE A 174 -6.79 -24.99 10.75
N VAL A 175 -6.02 -23.89 10.71
CA VAL A 175 -5.09 -23.63 9.59
C VAL A 175 -3.93 -24.62 9.58
N GLU A 176 -3.42 -25.00 10.75
CA GLU A 176 -2.36 -26.00 10.87
C GLU A 176 -2.84 -27.39 10.43
N THR A 177 -4.11 -27.73 10.71
CA THR A 177 -4.71 -29.02 10.38
C THR A 177 -5.03 -29.19 8.89
N ASP A 178 -5.65 -28.18 8.25
CA ASP A 178 -5.95 -28.21 6.81
C ASP A 178 -5.95 -26.79 6.21
N PRO A 179 -4.81 -26.32 5.68
CA PRO A 179 -4.69 -24.98 5.11
C PRO A 179 -5.72 -24.70 4.00
N SER A 180 -6.03 -25.70 3.17
CA SER A 180 -6.86 -25.51 1.97
C SER A 180 -8.34 -25.37 2.29
N LYS A 181 -8.87 -26.18 3.24
CA LYS A 181 -10.25 -26.03 3.70
C LYS A 181 -10.44 -24.82 4.61
N SER A 182 -9.38 -24.43 5.33
CA SER A 182 -9.44 -23.30 6.26
C SER A 182 -9.74 -21.98 5.53
N ASP A 183 -9.20 -21.75 4.34
CA ASP A 183 -9.43 -20.52 3.56
C ASP A 183 -10.91 -20.28 3.23
N LEU A 184 -11.61 -21.32 2.77
CA LEU A 184 -13.04 -21.25 2.44
C LEU A 184 -13.91 -21.04 3.68
N PHE A 185 -13.49 -21.61 4.81
CA PHE A 185 -14.17 -21.44 6.10
C PHE A 185 -14.01 -19.99 6.60
N PHE A 186 -12.82 -19.41 6.50
CA PHE A 186 -12.59 -18.01 6.86
C PHE A 186 -13.32 -17.03 5.96
N GLU A 187 -13.38 -17.27 4.64
CA GLU A 187 -14.17 -16.42 3.72
C GLU A 187 -15.64 -16.28 4.14
N ARG A 188 -16.22 -17.34 4.71
CA ARG A 188 -17.63 -17.37 5.10
C ARG A 188 -17.89 -16.69 6.45
N HIS A 189 -16.94 -16.78 7.38
CA HIS A 189 -17.20 -16.42 8.77
C HIS A 189 -16.44 -15.17 9.25
N ALA A 190 -15.27 -14.87 8.68
CA ALA A 190 -14.37 -13.82 9.18
C ALA A 190 -15.05 -12.43 9.20
N SER A 191 -15.62 -12.01 8.07
CA SER A 191 -16.28 -10.71 7.94
C SER A 191 -17.47 -10.54 8.88
N THR A 192 -18.24 -11.62 9.11
CA THR A 192 -19.40 -11.59 9.99
C THR A 192 -18.98 -11.42 11.45
N ILE A 193 -17.93 -12.14 11.87
CA ILE A 193 -17.38 -12.07 13.24
C ILE A 193 -16.76 -10.70 13.50
N GLU A 194 -15.94 -10.18 12.56
CA GLU A 194 -15.34 -8.85 12.67
C GLU A 194 -16.40 -7.74 12.77
N ASN A 195 -17.42 -7.79 11.91
CA ASN A 195 -18.51 -6.82 11.92
C ASN A 195 -19.32 -6.89 13.23
N ALA A 196 -19.58 -8.09 13.75
CA ALA A 196 -20.28 -8.26 15.02
C ALA A 196 -19.50 -7.68 16.20
N LEU A 197 -18.19 -7.94 16.27
CA LEU A 197 -17.30 -7.37 17.30
C LEU A 197 -17.21 -5.85 17.19
N GLN A 198 -17.10 -5.31 15.97
CA GLN A 198 -17.04 -3.87 15.74
C GLN A 198 -18.33 -3.17 16.15
N GLN A 199 -19.49 -3.75 15.83
CA GLN A 199 -20.79 -3.24 16.29
C GLN A 199 -20.91 -3.32 17.80
N TYR A 200 -20.46 -4.42 18.41
CA TYR A 200 -20.46 -4.57 19.87
C TYR A 200 -19.65 -3.46 20.55
N ILE A 201 -18.42 -3.22 20.08
CA ILE A 201 -17.54 -2.15 20.61
C ILE A 201 -18.18 -0.78 20.42
N THR A 202 -18.88 -0.57 19.30
CA THR A 202 -19.57 0.70 19.03
C THR A 202 -20.70 0.92 20.03
N LEU A 203 -21.52 -0.10 20.29
CA LEU A 203 -22.60 -0.05 21.27
C LEU A 203 -22.09 0.01 22.72
N ASP A 204 -20.91 -0.57 23.01
CA ASP A 204 -20.28 -0.50 24.33
C ASP A 204 -19.77 0.92 24.65
N LYS A 205 -19.33 1.65 23.64
CA LYS A 205 -18.83 3.03 23.76
C LYS A 205 -19.94 4.09 23.67
N ASP A 206 -21.14 3.73 23.23
CA ASP A 206 -22.24 4.66 23.12
C ASP A 206 -22.78 5.06 24.51
N TYR A 207 -23.12 6.33 24.66
CA TYR A 207 -23.68 6.89 25.91
C TYR A 207 -25.16 6.50 26.09
N LEU A 208 -25.81 6.02 25.03
CA LEU A 208 -27.22 5.62 25.03
C LEU A 208 -27.38 4.19 25.58
N GLN A 209 -27.65 4.09 26.88
CA GLN A 209 -27.91 2.82 27.57
C GLN A 209 -29.42 2.53 27.66
N ASN A 210 -30.10 2.44 26.52
CA ASN A 210 -31.51 2.03 26.49
C ASN A 210 -31.65 0.49 26.41
N THR A 211 -32.84 -0.03 26.68
CA THR A 211 -33.10 -1.48 26.68
C THR A 211 -32.80 -2.13 25.33
N GLU A 212 -33.09 -1.45 24.22
CA GLU A 212 -32.83 -1.93 22.86
C GLU A 212 -31.33 -2.12 22.59
N VAL A 213 -30.48 -1.18 23.03
CA VAL A 213 -29.02 -1.27 22.93
C VAL A 213 -28.49 -2.43 23.77
N LYS A 214 -29.04 -2.64 24.98
CA LYS A 214 -28.65 -3.77 25.82
C LYS A 214 -29.00 -5.12 25.17
N GLU A 215 -30.21 -5.25 24.65
CA GLU A 215 -30.64 -6.46 23.93
C GLU A 215 -29.79 -6.71 22.67
N ALA A 216 -29.43 -5.65 21.94
CA ALA A 216 -28.55 -5.77 20.78
C ALA A 216 -27.14 -6.24 21.17
N LYS A 217 -26.57 -5.72 22.28
CA LYS A 217 -25.29 -6.18 22.81
C LYS A 217 -25.34 -7.66 23.20
N GLU A 218 -26.36 -8.08 23.93
CA GLU A 218 -26.54 -9.49 24.33
C GLU A 218 -26.66 -10.42 23.11
N LYS A 219 -27.36 -10.00 22.05
CA LYS A 219 -27.43 -10.76 20.78
C LYS A 219 -26.06 -10.88 20.10
N LEU A 220 -25.25 -9.82 20.12
CA LEU A 220 -23.90 -9.85 19.55
C LEU A 220 -22.97 -10.76 20.36
N GLU A 221 -23.07 -10.75 21.69
CA GLU A 221 -22.35 -11.69 22.56
C GLU A 221 -22.74 -13.15 22.25
N GLN A 222 -24.04 -13.43 22.13
CA GLN A 222 -24.53 -14.76 21.74
C GLN A 222 -24.04 -15.20 20.36
N LEU A 223 -23.97 -14.26 19.40
CA LEU A 223 -23.45 -14.54 18.05
C LEU A 223 -21.97 -14.95 18.11
N ILE A 224 -21.14 -14.21 18.85
CA ILE A 224 -19.71 -14.54 18.98
C ILE A 224 -19.51 -15.88 19.71
N SER A 225 -20.27 -16.14 20.77
CA SER A 225 -20.21 -17.43 21.46
C SER A 225 -20.65 -18.59 20.55
N SER A 226 -21.68 -18.38 19.71
CA SER A 226 -22.12 -19.36 18.72
C SER A 226 -21.07 -19.58 17.62
N ALA A 227 -20.37 -18.52 17.20
CA ALA A 227 -19.26 -18.62 16.26
C ALA A 227 -18.11 -19.45 16.83
N ARG A 228 -17.75 -19.24 18.11
CA ARG A 228 -16.77 -20.08 18.81
C ARG A 228 -17.13 -21.56 18.75
N LEU A 229 -18.37 -21.90 19.11
CA LEU A 229 -18.86 -23.29 19.05
C LEU A 229 -18.86 -23.85 17.63
N ALA A 230 -19.17 -23.03 16.61
CA ALA A 230 -19.11 -23.46 15.21
C ALA A 230 -17.68 -23.81 14.79
N PHE A 231 -16.68 -23.03 15.21
CA PHE A 231 -15.26 -23.31 14.95
C PHE A 231 -14.79 -24.57 15.69
N GLU A 232 -15.21 -24.76 16.93
CA GLU A 232 -14.91 -25.96 17.72
C GLU A 232 -15.48 -27.23 17.09
N ASN A 233 -16.72 -27.16 16.59
CA ASN A 233 -17.35 -28.25 15.85
C ASN A 233 -16.66 -28.54 14.52
N GLU A 234 -16.19 -27.52 13.80
CA GLU A 234 -15.45 -27.71 12.55
C GLU A 234 -14.12 -28.41 12.81
N LEU A 235 -13.38 -27.98 13.84
CA LEU A 235 -12.14 -28.62 14.25
C LEU A 235 -12.37 -30.09 14.66
N SER A 236 -13.45 -30.36 15.40
CA SER A 236 -13.81 -31.73 15.80
C SER A 236 -14.06 -32.62 14.60
N LYS A 237 -14.81 -32.15 13.59
CA LYS A 237 -15.03 -32.88 12.33
C LYS A 237 -13.73 -33.13 11.56
N MET A 238 -12.80 -32.17 11.57
CA MET A 238 -11.50 -32.37 10.93
C MET A 238 -10.73 -33.52 11.58
N PHE A 239 -10.71 -33.58 12.92
CA PHE A 239 -10.07 -34.70 13.63
C PHE A 239 -10.79 -36.03 13.41
N GLU A 240 -12.13 -36.06 13.42
CA GLU A 240 -12.89 -37.28 13.12
C GLU A 240 -12.54 -37.84 11.73
N MET A 241 -12.45 -36.98 10.72
CA MET A 241 -12.04 -37.39 9.37
C MET A 241 -10.61 -37.95 9.33
N GLN A 242 -9.67 -37.31 10.02
CA GLN A 242 -8.28 -37.77 10.08
C GLN A 242 -8.15 -39.12 10.78
N ILE A 243 -8.90 -39.34 11.87
CA ILE A 243 -8.91 -40.62 12.59
C ILE A 243 -9.43 -41.73 11.67
N LEU A 244 -10.54 -41.48 10.95
CA LEU A 244 -11.09 -42.47 10.01
C LEU A 244 -10.12 -42.81 8.88
N GLU A 245 -9.33 -41.84 8.40
CA GLU A 245 -8.31 -42.06 7.38
C GLU A 245 -7.17 -42.93 7.92
N VAL A 246 -6.66 -42.61 9.12
CA VAL A 246 -5.61 -43.39 9.78
C VAL A 246 -6.07 -44.82 10.09
N ASP A 247 -7.30 -45.00 10.56
CA ASP A 247 -7.87 -46.33 10.83
C ASP A 247 -7.96 -47.16 9.54
N ALA A 248 -8.42 -46.56 8.44
CA ALA A 248 -8.49 -47.22 7.14
C ALA A 248 -7.08 -47.61 6.63
N GLU A 249 -6.10 -46.72 6.75
CA GLU A 249 -4.71 -47.02 6.38
C GLU A 249 -4.10 -48.14 7.23
N ALA A 250 -4.37 -48.12 8.54
CA ALA A 250 -3.92 -49.15 9.47
C ALA A 250 -4.53 -50.53 9.14
N GLU A 251 -5.83 -50.58 8.82
CA GLU A 251 -6.49 -51.81 8.39
C GLU A 251 -5.91 -52.36 7.09
N VAL A 252 -5.66 -51.49 6.10
CA VAL A 252 -5.02 -51.87 4.83
C VAL A 252 -3.61 -52.40 5.09
N TYR A 253 -2.83 -51.74 5.93
CA TYR A 253 -1.48 -52.17 6.29
C TYR A 253 -1.47 -53.53 7.00
N LEU A 254 -2.36 -53.74 7.98
CA LEU A 254 -2.52 -55.01 8.66
C LEU A 254 -2.96 -56.13 7.71
N SER A 255 -3.83 -55.83 6.75
CA SER A 255 -4.25 -56.77 5.71
C SER A 255 -3.09 -57.17 4.81
N ILE A 256 -2.23 -56.22 4.41
CA ILE A 256 -1.01 -56.48 3.63
C ILE A 256 -0.03 -57.36 4.41
N LEU A 257 0.18 -57.09 5.71
CA LEU A 257 1.08 -57.88 6.55
C LEU A 257 0.59 -59.33 6.68
N LYS A 258 -0.70 -59.53 6.95
CA LYS A 258 -1.33 -60.87 6.98
C LYS A 258 -1.23 -61.57 5.63
N GLY A 259 -1.53 -60.87 4.53
CA GLY A 259 -1.46 -61.42 3.18
C GLY A 259 -0.04 -61.82 2.74
N ARG A 260 0.99 -61.22 3.33
CA ARG A 260 2.41 -61.55 3.10
C ARG A 260 2.96 -62.58 4.10
N GLY A 261 2.16 -63.05 5.06
CA GLY A 261 2.59 -63.99 6.10
C GLY A 261 3.61 -63.41 7.09
N LEU A 262 3.60 -62.08 7.26
CA LEU A 262 4.44 -61.37 8.23
C LEU A 262 3.74 -61.23 9.60
N LEU A 263 2.46 -61.63 9.68
CA LEU A 263 1.61 -61.73 10.86
C LEU A 263 0.84 -63.05 10.83
#